data_AF-A0A497CUX6-F1
#
_entry.id   AF-A0A497CUX6-F1
#
_cell.length_a   1.000
_cell.length_b   1.000
_cell.length_c   1.000
_cell.angle_alpha   90.00
_cell.angle_beta   90.00
_cell.angle_gamma   90.00
#
_symmetry.space_group_name_H-M   'P 1'
#
loop_
_entity.id
_entity.type
_entity.pdbx_description
1 polymer ?
#
loop_
_entity_poly.entity_id
_entity_poly.type
_entity_poly.pdbx_seq_one_letter_code
_entity_poly.pdbx_strand_id
1 'polypeptide(L)'
;MIKYALLFVALLFSSQICTAQDVDKILKERGEVYFSFELKPETNPGEQLAIIDGIISIDKVTTTKVLAYANTKGFEQFQKLSYSIDVLTAPSMLLSQKEIDGSGSRVNWDYYPNYSEYIDIMNQFVTDYPSLCELVNIGSTVEGRDLLFIHINNNLGTEADEPEFMYTSSMHGDELTGYILMLRLIEHLLENYGTDERIATLVNEIDIWINPLANPDGTFAAGDQSVFGATRFNANYIDLNRNYPDPEDGPHPDGNTYQDETQAFMDFADAHHFTLSANLHTGAEVVNYPWDTWAKLAADDDWWYYISRQYADTAHTFAPAGYLTDLNDGITNGYAWYSISGGRQDYMNYEKQCREFTLELSSTKLPPPSQLPDFWEYNYRSLLSYLGQSLFGVRGLITDANTGEAVHAEVFIESHDKDQSQVFSSLQIGNYHRLLHSGTYSITYRAEGYEPFIVNNVVVANDSTTIINVQLDSLVGIEDITPQTQVFIYPNPVEDIINIRLAEISKEIVLINSSGIAVSKIVPTSKNSQLDVSRLSKGMYFLVIRFEEHTDYRKIIVQ
;
A
#
# COMPACT_ATOMS: atom_id res chain seq x y z
N MET A 1 -21.29 -54.15 -9.11
CA MET A 1 -20.19 -53.96 -10.07
C MET A 1 -20.61 -52.88 -11.06
N ILE A 2 -20.31 -51.62 -10.76
CA ILE A 2 -20.52 -50.48 -11.66
C ILE A 2 -19.13 -49.92 -11.91
N LYS A 3 -18.69 -49.94 -13.18
CA LYS A 3 -17.38 -49.47 -13.63
C LYS A 3 -17.49 -47.96 -13.86
N TYR A 4 -16.70 -47.18 -13.13
CA TYR A 4 -16.42 -45.79 -13.48
C TYR A 4 -15.38 -45.77 -14.60
N ALA A 5 -15.70 -45.14 -15.72
CA ALA A 5 -14.76 -44.81 -16.77
C ALA A 5 -14.15 -43.44 -16.45
N LEU A 6 -12.88 -43.41 -16.07
CA LEU A 6 -12.09 -42.17 -16.08
C LEU A 6 -11.86 -41.75 -17.53
N LEU A 7 -12.39 -40.59 -17.90
CA LEU A 7 -12.07 -39.94 -19.17
C LEU A 7 -10.81 -39.11 -18.95
N PHE A 8 -9.66 -39.63 -19.37
CA PHE A 8 -8.42 -38.84 -19.49
C PHE A 8 -8.54 -37.98 -20.75
N VAL A 9 -8.68 -36.66 -20.60
CA VAL A 9 -8.52 -35.72 -21.71
C VAL A 9 -7.03 -35.53 -21.91
N ALA A 10 -6.47 -36.17 -22.93
CA ALA A 10 -5.11 -35.89 -23.37
C ALA A 10 -5.13 -34.59 -24.20
N LEU A 11 -4.55 -33.52 -23.66
CA LEU A 11 -4.22 -32.31 -24.41
C LEU A 11 -3.17 -32.68 -25.46
N LEU A 12 -3.61 -32.79 -26.72
CA LEU A 12 -2.72 -32.95 -27.86
C LEU A 12 -2.07 -31.59 -28.16
N PHE A 13 -0.84 -31.40 -27.72
CA PHE A 13 0.00 -30.29 -28.18
C PHE A 13 0.35 -30.53 -29.66
N SER A 14 -0.32 -29.84 -30.57
CA SER A 14 0.17 -29.72 -31.94
C SER A 14 1.30 -28.69 -31.95
N SER A 15 2.55 -29.14 -32.08
CA SER A 15 3.68 -28.26 -32.36
C SER A 15 3.53 -27.69 -33.78
N GLN A 16 2.86 -26.55 -33.91
CA GLN A 16 2.99 -25.75 -35.13
C GLN A 16 4.37 -25.09 -35.08
N ILE A 17 5.17 -25.28 -36.13
CA ILE A 17 6.44 -24.56 -36.29
C ILE A 17 6.06 -23.10 -36.56
N CYS A 18 5.99 -22.30 -35.49
CA CYS A 18 5.73 -20.88 -35.55
C CYS A 18 6.97 -20.19 -36.15
N THR A 19 6.79 -19.44 -37.23
CA THR A 19 7.88 -18.71 -37.88
C THR A 19 8.06 -17.34 -37.22
N ALA A 20 9.23 -16.70 -37.40
CA ALA A 20 9.42 -15.32 -36.94
C ALA A 20 8.35 -14.36 -37.49
N GLN A 21 7.85 -14.63 -38.70
CA GLN A 21 6.77 -13.87 -39.34
C GLN A 21 5.41 -14.01 -38.61
N ASP A 22 5.20 -15.10 -37.89
CA ASP A 22 3.98 -15.33 -37.10
C ASP A 22 4.04 -14.56 -35.77
N VAL A 23 5.23 -14.42 -35.16
CA VAL A 23 5.40 -13.61 -33.93
C VAL A 23 5.22 -12.13 -34.21
N ASP A 24 5.81 -11.59 -35.29
CA ASP A 24 5.63 -10.19 -35.69
C ASP A 24 4.16 -9.85 -35.91
N LYS A 25 3.39 -10.80 -36.45
CA LYS A 25 1.95 -10.65 -36.64
C LYS A 25 1.22 -10.61 -35.30
N ILE A 26 1.51 -11.54 -34.39
CA ILE A 26 0.91 -11.59 -33.05
C ILE A 26 1.20 -10.29 -32.29
N LEU A 27 2.46 -9.84 -32.26
CA LEU A 27 2.87 -8.60 -31.61
C LEU A 27 2.18 -7.37 -32.21
N LYS A 28 1.97 -7.34 -33.53
CA LYS A 28 1.23 -6.24 -34.18
C LYS A 28 -0.26 -6.25 -33.86
N GLU A 29 -0.86 -7.42 -33.70
CA GLU A 29 -2.30 -7.58 -33.44
C GLU A 29 -2.66 -7.45 -31.97
N ARG A 30 -1.77 -7.87 -31.06
CA ARG A 30 -2.03 -7.95 -29.61
C ARG A 30 -1.11 -7.09 -28.75
N GLY A 31 0.04 -6.66 -29.27
CA GLY A 31 1.06 -5.95 -28.51
C GLY A 31 1.93 -6.83 -27.60
N GLU A 32 1.56 -8.11 -27.44
CA GLU A 32 2.27 -9.10 -26.64
C GLU A 32 2.32 -10.46 -27.36
N VAL A 33 3.37 -11.24 -27.10
CA VAL A 33 3.47 -12.65 -27.47
C VAL A 33 3.65 -13.48 -26.22
N TYR A 34 2.88 -14.57 -26.10
CA TYR A 34 3.03 -15.57 -25.06
C TYR A 34 3.82 -16.77 -25.59
N PHE A 35 4.85 -17.19 -24.88
CA PHE A 35 5.74 -18.26 -25.31
C PHE A 35 6.38 -18.97 -24.13
N SER A 36 7.04 -20.09 -24.43
CA SER A 36 7.84 -20.80 -23.45
C SER A 36 9.23 -21.11 -23.97
N PHE A 37 10.18 -21.29 -23.06
CA PHE A 37 11.56 -21.68 -23.35
C PHE A 37 12.13 -22.50 -22.19
N GLU A 38 13.26 -23.17 -22.44
CA GLU A 38 13.99 -23.93 -21.43
C GLU A 38 15.21 -23.14 -20.95
N LEU A 39 15.42 -23.10 -19.64
CA LEU A 39 16.64 -22.58 -19.02
C LEU A 39 17.85 -23.41 -19.47
N LYS A 40 18.98 -22.72 -19.67
CA LYS A 40 20.23 -23.36 -20.07
C LYS A 40 20.82 -24.13 -18.89
N PRO A 41 21.09 -25.44 -19.01
CA PRO A 41 21.55 -26.26 -17.89
C PRO A 41 22.96 -25.89 -17.40
N GLU A 42 23.76 -25.22 -18.23
CA GLU A 42 25.14 -24.81 -17.92
C GLU A 42 25.26 -23.56 -17.04
N THR A 43 24.17 -22.81 -16.82
CA THR A 43 24.17 -21.56 -16.05
C THR A 43 23.25 -21.70 -14.84
N ASN A 44 23.53 -20.99 -13.74
CA ASN A 44 22.65 -20.99 -12.58
C ASN A 44 21.24 -20.50 -12.98
N PRO A 45 20.15 -21.22 -12.64
CA PRO A 45 18.78 -20.82 -12.97
C PRO A 45 18.41 -19.42 -12.45
N GLY A 46 18.77 -19.08 -11.21
CA GLY A 46 18.47 -17.77 -10.61
C GLY A 46 19.17 -16.62 -11.34
N GLU A 47 20.45 -16.80 -11.70
CA GLU A 47 21.19 -15.81 -12.49
C GLU A 47 20.57 -15.60 -13.88
N GLN A 48 20.07 -16.68 -14.51
CA GLN A 48 19.37 -16.57 -15.78
C GLN A 48 18.06 -15.81 -15.65
N LEU A 49 17.25 -16.14 -14.63
CA LEU A 49 15.96 -15.52 -14.39
C LEU A 49 16.09 -14.03 -14.08
N ALA A 50 17.06 -13.63 -13.26
CA ALA A 50 17.31 -12.23 -12.94
C ALA A 50 17.65 -11.39 -14.20
N ILE A 51 18.42 -11.94 -15.15
CA ILE A 51 18.71 -11.25 -16.43
C ILE A 51 17.46 -11.18 -17.30
N ILE A 52 16.65 -12.24 -17.31
CA ILE A 52 15.48 -12.37 -18.17
C ILE A 52 14.32 -11.49 -17.70
N ASP A 53 14.10 -11.37 -16.39
CA ASP A 53 13.02 -10.57 -15.79
C ASP A 53 13.12 -9.08 -16.17
N GLY A 54 14.34 -8.55 -16.29
CA GLY A 54 14.57 -7.19 -16.80
C GLY A 54 14.33 -7.00 -18.31
N ILE A 55 13.96 -8.05 -19.05
CA ILE A 55 13.80 -8.03 -20.52
C ILE A 55 12.38 -8.41 -20.93
N ILE A 56 11.80 -9.42 -20.29
CA ILE A 56 10.46 -9.94 -20.56
C ILE A 56 9.72 -10.14 -19.25
N SER A 57 8.39 -10.28 -19.33
CA SER A 57 7.58 -10.58 -18.16
C SER A 57 7.46 -12.09 -17.94
N ILE A 58 8.07 -12.58 -16.86
CA ILE A 58 7.99 -13.99 -16.47
C ILE A 58 6.61 -14.27 -15.87
N ASP A 59 5.95 -15.28 -16.42
CA ASP A 59 4.62 -15.72 -16.02
C ASP A 59 4.66 -16.92 -15.06
N LYS A 60 5.46 -17.94 -15.42
CA LYS A 60 5.57 -19.15 -14.62
C LYS A 60 6.94 -19.79 -14.80
N VAL A 61 7.54 -20.17 -13.68
CA VAL A 61 8.78 -20.94 -13.64
C VAL A 61 8.48 -22.34 -13.11
N THR A 62 8.81 -23.35 -13.91
CA THR A 62 8.88 -24.75 -13.46
C THR A 62 10.35 -25.15 -13.27
N THR A 63 10.67 -26.44 -13.09
CA THR A 63 12.07 -26.87 -12.85
C THR A 63 13.07 -26.41 -13.92
N THR A 64 12.67 -26.41 -15.20
CA THR A 64 13.53 -25.97 -16.31
C THR A 64 12.81 -25.11 -17.33
N LYS A 65 11.48 -25.23 -17.43
CA LYS A 65 10.67 -24.52 -18.40
C LYS A 65 10.13 -23.23 -17.81
N VAL A 66 10.24 -22.15 -18.57
CA VAL A 66 9.69 -20.83 -18.25
C VAL A 66 8.62 -20.49 -19.27
N LEU A 67 7.50 -19.97 -18.79
CA LEU A 67 6.46 -19.32 -19.59
C LEU A 67 6.57 -17.81 -19.36
N ALA A 68 6.41 -17.04 -20.42
CA ALA A 68 6.61 -15.59 -20.37
C ALA A 68 5.84 -14.85 -21.45
N TYR A 69 5.61 -13.57 -21.19
CA TYR A 69 5.07 -12.58 -22.11
C TYR A 69 6.17 -11.62 -22.52
N ALA A 70 6.16 -11.19 -23.78
CA ALA A 70 7.00 -10.10 -24.22
C ALA A 70 6.24 -9.15 -25.13
N ASN A 71 6.45 -7.85 -24.93
CA ASN A 71 6.11 -6.84 -25.93
C ASN A 71 7.19 -6.83 -27.04
N THR A 72 7.01 -6.00 -28.06
CA THR A 72 7.96 -5.94 -29.20
C THR A 72 9.40 -5.68 -28.77
N LYS A 73 9.64 -4.70 -27.89
CA LYS A 73 10.98 -4.33 -27.40
C LYS A 73 11.61 -5.46 -26.59
N GLY A 74 10.85 -6.05 -25.67
CA GLY A 74 11.30 -7.15 -24.83
C GLY A 74 11.62 -8.40 -25.65
N PHE A 75 10.80 -8.71 -26.65
CA PHE A 75 11.01 -9.87 -27.50
C PHE A 75 12.28 -9.72 -28.37
N GLU A 76 12.51 -8.54 -28.96
CA GLU A 76 13.74 -8.23 -29.71
C GLU A 76 15.00 -8.35 -28.85
N GLN A 77 14.93 -7.96 -27.57
CA GLN A 77 16.03 -8.10 -26.63
C GLN A 77 16.23 -9.57 -26.22
N PHE A 78 15.15 -10.28 -25.93
CA PHE A 78 15.17 -11.70 -25.57
C PHE A 78 15.79 -12.57 -26.66
N GLN A 79 15.50 -12.29 -27.93
CA GLN A 79 16.09 -13.02 -29.07
C GLN A 79 17.63 -12.99 -29.07
N LYS A 80 18.24 -11.92 -28.53
CA LYS A 80 19.71 -11.82 -28.43
C LYS A 80 20.31 -12.82 -27.44
N LEU A 81 19.53 -13.32 -26.49
CA LEU A 81 19.93 -14.35 -25.54
C LEU A 81 20.00 -15.76 -26.17
N SER A 82 19.51 -15.91 -27.42
CA SER A 82 19.61 -17.14 -28.20
C SER A 82 18.93 -18.36 -27.55
N TYR A 83 17.81 -18.15 -26.86
CA TYR A 83 16.92 -19.25 -26.45
C TYR A 83 16.09 -19.76 -27.62
N SER A 84 15.81 -21.05 -27.63
CA SER A 84 14.76 -21.61 -28.49
C SER A 84 13.41 -21.42 -27.80
N ILE A 85 12.40 -21.02 -28.55
CA ILE A 85 11.07 -20.73 -28.01
C ILE A 85 10.00 -21.61 -28.67
N ASP A 86 8.96 -21.89 -27.90
CA ASP A 86 7.68 -22.38 -28.37
C ASP A 86 6.64 -21.28 -28.18
N VAL A 87 6.14 -20.71 -29.27
CA VAL A 87 5.06 -19.71 -29.22
C VAL A 87 3.75 -20.41 -28.87
N LEU A 88 3.03 -19.87 -27.89
CA LEU A 88 1.83 -20.46 -27.33
C LEU A 88 0.61 -19.58 -27.63
N THR A 89 -0.58 -20.19 -27.59
CA THR A 89 -1.83 -19.42 -27.56
C THR A 89 -1.91 -18.70 -26.22
N ALA A 90 -2.24 -17.40 -26.25
CA ALA A 90 -2.42 -16.61 -25.04
C ALA A 90 -3.51 -17.24 -24.13
N PRO A 91 -3.35 -17.25 -22.80
CA PRO A 91 -4.30 -17.87 -21.88
C PRO A 91 -5.75 -17.39 -22.06
N SER A 92 -5.95 -16.09 -22.31
CA SER A 92 -7.26 -15.46 -22.56
C SER A 92 -7.95 -15.90 -23.86
N MET A 93 -7.26 -16.68 -24.71
CA MET A 93 -7.75 -17.18 -25.99
C MET A 93 -7.84 -18.72 -26.05
N LEU A 94 -7.60 -19.43 -24.93
CA LEU A 94 -7.72 -20.89 -24.87
C LEU A 94 -9.17 -21.37 -24.96
N LEU A 95 -10.10 -20.57 -24.43
CA LEU A 95 -11.55 -20.75 -24.59
C LEU A 95 -12.05 -19.88 -25.73
N SER A 96 -13.11 -20.31 -26.42
CA SER A 96 -13.78 -19.45 -27.38
C SER A 96 -14.52 -18.31 -26.68
N GLN A 97 -14.67 -17.16 -27.35
CA GLN A 97 -15.45 -16.04 -26.84
C GLN A 97 -16.86 -16.47 -26.39
N LYS A 98 -17.51 -17.40 -27.12
CA LYS A 98 -18.83 -17.91 -26.74
C LYS A 98 -18.82 -18.66 -25.41
N GLU A 99 -17.74 -19.36 -25.08
CA GLU A 99 -17.60 -20.07 -23.80
C GLU A 99 -17.34 -19.10 -22.64
N ILE A 100 -16.63 -17.99 -22.89
CA ILE A 100 -16.35 -16.93 -21.92
C ILE A 100 -17.57 -16.06 -21.67
N ASP A 101 -18.23 -15.57 -22.72
CA ASP A 101 -19.41 -14.71 -22.60
C ASP A 101 -20.62 -15.51 -22.08
N GLY A 102 -20.68 -16.80 -22.43
CA GLY A 102 -21.57 -17.79 -21.85
C GLY A 102 -23.04 -17.36 -21.80
N SER A 103 -23.78 -17.93 -20.84
CA SER A 103 -25.14 -17.50 -20.48
C SER A 103 -25.29 -17.35 -18.96
N GLY A 104 -24.16 -17.17 -18.27
CA GLY A 104 -24.11 -16.95 -16.84
C GLY A 104 -24.70 -15.60 -16.47
N SER A 105 -24.74 -15.30 -15.18
CA SER A 105 -25.27 -14.03 -14.68
C SER A 105 -24.68 -13.66 -13.32
N ARG A 106 -24.79 -12.39 -12.97
CA ARG A 106 -24.42 -11.87 -11.65
C ARG A 106 -25.07 -12.64 -10.50
N VAL A 107 -26.34 -13.06 -10.65
CA VAL A 107 -27.08 -13.79 -9.59
C VAL A 107 -26.34 -15.04 -9.12
N ASN A 108 -25.65 -15.74 -10.02
CA ASN A 108 -24.89 -16.94 -9.69
C ASN A 108 -23.38 -16.73 -9.66
N TRP A 109 -22.91 -15.53 -10.04
CA TRP A 109 -21.48 -15.22 -10.21
C TRP A 109 -20.73 -16.18 -11.13
N ASP A 110 -21.39 -16.64 -12.19
CA ASP A 110 -20.87 -17.58 -13.19
C ASP A 110 -20.63 -16.92 -14.55
N TYR A 111 -20.20 -15.65 -14.56
CA TYR A 111 -19.94 -14.85 -15.77
C TYR A 111 -18.84 -13.81 -15.55
N TYR A 112 -18.28 -13.31 -16.66
CA TYR A 112 -17.40 -12.13 -16.67
C TYR A 112 -18.17 -10.91 -17.16
N PRO A 113 -18.28 -9.82 -16.37
CA PRO A 113 -18.88 -8.58 -16.85
C PRO A 113 -18.08 -8.01 -18.02
N ASN A 114 -18.79 -7.46 -19.00
CA ASN A 114 -18.19 -6.53 -19.94
C ASN A 114 -17.90 -5.17 -19.26
N TYR A 115 -17.19 -4.25 -19.91
CA TYR A 115 -16.76 -3.01 -19.24
C TYR A 115 -17.95 -2.16 -18.80
N SER A 116 -19.02 -2.06 -19.59
CA SER A 116 -20.22 -1.31 -19.18
C SER A 116 -20.91 -1.96 -17.98
N GLU A 117 -21.03 -3.28 -17.98
CA GLU A 117 -21.63 -4.02 -16.87
C GLU A 117 -20.80 -3.89 -15.59
N TYR A 118 -19.47 -3.87 -15.70
CA TYR A 118 -18.58 -3.59 -14.57
C TYR A 118 -18.91 -2.26 -13.91
N ILE A 119 -18.96 -1.19 -14.71
CA ILE A 119 -19.29 0.17 -14.23
C ILE A 119 -20.67 0.18 -13.59
N ASP A 120 -21.67 -0.46 -14.22
CA ASP A 120 -23.03 -0.55 -13.69
C ASP A 120 -23.06 -1.29 -12.34
N ILE A 121 -22.32 -2.39 -12.18
CA ILE A 121 -22.23 -3.14 -10.92
C ILE A 121 -21.63 -2.27 -9.81
N MET A 122 -20.53 -1.58 -10.09
CA MET A 122 -19.85 -0.71 -9.11
C MET A 122 -20.78 0.43 -8.65
N ASN A 123 -21.51 1.06 -9.56
CA ASN A 123 -22.51 2.09 -9.22
C ASN A 123 -23.72 1.51 -8.48
N GLN A 124 -24.11 0.28 -8.79
CA GLN A 124 -25.25 -0.37 -8.15
C GLN A 124 -24.99 -0.65 -6.67
N PHE A 125 -23.76 -1.01 -6.28
CA PHE A 125 -23.41 -1.18 -4.86
C PHE A 125 -23.70 0.08 -4.03
N VAL A 126 -23.29 1.25 -4.53
CA VAL A 126 -23.55 2.55 -3.86
C VAL A 126 -25.03 2.90 -3.89
N THR A 127 -25.74 2.55 -4.96
CA THR A 127 -27.18 2.79 -5.07
C THR A 127 -27.97 1.98 -4.04
N ASP A 128 -27.58 0.73 -3.81
CA ASP A 128 -28.27 -0.19 -2.89
C ASP A 128 -27.84 0.03 -1.44
N TYR A 129 -26.59 0.42 -1.20
CA TYR A 129 -26.00 0.58 0.13
C TYR A 129 -25.34 1.96 0.36
N PRO A 130 -26.06 3.08 0.14
CA PRO A 130 -25.48 4.43 0.11
C PRO A 130 -24.96 4.95 1.47
N SER A 131 -25.30 4.26 2.58
CA SER A 131 -24.80 4.61 3.91
C SER A 131 -23.61 3.75 4.36
N LEU A 132 -23.23 2.74 3.56
CA LEU A 132 -22.24 1.73 3.95
C LEU A 132 -21.08 1.66 2.95
N CYS A 133 -21.28 2.13 1.72
CA CYS A 133 -20.18 2.23 0.76
C CYS A 133 -20.27 3.44 -0.15
N GLU A 134 -19.13 3.80 -0.72
CA GLU A 134 -18.99 4.79 -1.78
C GLU A 134 -18.09 4.29 -2.92
N LEU A 135 -18.31 4.84 -4.11
CA LEU A 135 -17.52 4.57 -5.30
C LEU A 135 -16.45 5.63 -5.42
N VAL A 136 -15.19 5.20 -5.40
CA VAL A 136 -14.03 6.09 -5.53
C VAL A 136 -13.32 5.77 -6.84
N ASN A 137 -13.11 6.80 -7.66
CA ASN A 137 -12.29 6.71 -8.86
C ASN A 137 -10.93 7.35 -8.58
N ILE A 138 -9.87 6.55 -8.61
CA ILE A 138 -8.51 7.01 -8.27
C ILE A 138 -7.76 7.57 -9.50
N GLY A 139 -8.31 7.43 -10.70
CA GLY A 139 -7.67 7.90 -11.92
C GLY A 139 -8.19 7.21 -13.17
N SER A 140 -7.61 7.56 -14.32
CA SER A 140 -7.94 6.92 -15.58
C SER A 140 -6.72 6.19 -16.14
N THR A 141 -6.97 5.08 -16.83
CA THR A 141 -5.97 4.34 -17.60
C THR A 141 -5.55 5.11 -18.85
N VAL A 142 -4.57 4.57 -19.57
CA VAL A 142 -4.04 5.12 -20.83
C VAL A 142 -5.13 5.30 -21.89
N GLU A 143 -6.08 4.36 -22.00
CA GLU A 143 -7.23 4.47 -22.91
C GLU A 143 -8.44 5.19 -22.30
N GLY A 144 -8.31 5.73 -21.08
CA GLY A 144 -9.33 6.54 -20.42
C GLY A 144 -10.42 5.74 -19.72
N ARG A 145 -10.16 4.48 -19.33
CA ARG A 145 -11.04 3.70 -18.46
C ARG A 145 -10.81 4.05 -17.00
N ASP A 146 -11.83 3.92 -16.17
CA ASP A 146 -11.78 4.33 -14.77
C ASP A 146 -11.13 3.27 -13.87
N LEU A 147 -10.33 3.72 -12.90
CA LEU A 147 -9.75 2.87 -11.85
C LEU A 147 -10.59 3.00 -10.59
N LEU A 148 -11.47 2.02 -10.38
CA LEU A 148 -12.54 2.10 -9.39
C LEU A 148 -12.29 1.26 -8.15
N PHE A 149 -12.57 1.86 -7.00
CA PHE A 149 -12.65 1.22 -5.69
C PHE A 149 -14.07 1.32 -5.14
N ILE A 150 -14.51 0.27 -4.42
CA ILE A 150 -15.56 0.42 -3.43
C ILE A 150 -14.89 0.57 -2.06
N HIS A 151 -15.19 1.68 -1.40
CA HIS A 151 -14.84 1.96 -0.02
C HIS A 151 -16.04 1.56 0.85
N ILE A 152 -15.85 0.64 1.80
CA ILE A 152 -16.88 0.10 2.69
C ILE A 152 -16.51 0.46 4.12
N ASN A 153 -17.37 1.22 4.79
CA ASN A 153 -17.19 1.63 6.18
C ASN A 153 -18.56 1.87 6.83
N ASN A 154 -18.72 1.55 8.12
CA ASN A 154 -19.97 1.79 8.85
C ASN A 154 -20.26 3.28 9.14
N ASN A 155 -19.26 4.15 8.94
CA ASN A 155 -19.27 5.57 9.28
C ASN A 155 -18.52 6.41 8.22
N LEU A 156 -18.92 6.25 6.95
CA LEU A 156 -18.34 6.99 5.81
C LEU A 156 -18.15 8.48 6.08
N GLY A 157 -16.99 9.00 5.65
CA GLY A 157 -16.63 10.41 5.71
C GLY A 157 -16.20 10.93 7.09
N THR A 158 -16.08 10.04 8.08
CA THR A 158 -15.55 10.37 9.41
C THR A 158 -14.36 9.48 9.72
N GLU A 159 -13.19 10.09 9.92
CA GLU A 159 -12.00 9.40 10.40
C GLU A 159 -12.24 8.74 11.77
N ALA A 160 -11.80 7.50 11.94
CA ALA A 160 -11.99 6.70 13.14
C ALA A 160 -10.70 5.97 13.56
N ASP A 161 -10.65 5.43 14.77
CA ASP A 161 -9.57 4.53 15.20
C ASP A 161 -9.77 3.15 14.56
N GLU A 162 -9.51 3.06 13.26
CA GLU A 162 -9.68 1.86 12.44
C GLU A 162 -8.43 1.66 11.57
N PRO A 163 -7.93 0.42 11.40
CA PRO A 163 -6.93 0.12 10.38
C PRO A 163 -7.55 0.22 8.99
N GLU A 164 -6.84 0.84 8.07
CA GLU A 164 -7.19 0.78 6.64
C GLU A 164 -6.67 -0.52 6.03
N PHE A 165 -7.50 -1.16 5.21
CA PHE A 165 -7.21 -2.38 4.48
C PHE A 165 -7.51 -2.21 2.99
N MET A 166 -6.65 -2.77 2.13
CA MET A 166 -6.86 -2.75 0.68
C MET A 166 -6.79 -4.13 0.01
N TYR A 167 -7.84 -4.52 -0.71
CA TYR A 167 -7.78 -5.60 -1.72
C TYR A 167 -7.74 -5.01 -3.12
N THR A 168 -6.95 -5.63 -4.00
CA THR A 168 -6.90 -5.29 -5.42
C THR A 168 -6.79 -6.56 -6.26
N SER A 169 -7.17 -6.50 -7.54
CA SER A 169 -7.02 -7.63 -8.44
C SER A 169 -6.74 -7.19 -9.87
N SER A 170 -6.20 -8.12 -10.65
CA SER A 170 -6.20 -8.04 -12.12
C SER A 170 -5.43 -6.81 -12.61
N MET A 171 -4.27 -6.55 -11.99
CA MET A 171 -3.27 -5.62 -12.53
C MET A 171 -2.61 -6.18 -13.80
N HIS A 172 -2.59 -7.51 -13.94
CA HIS A 172 -2.48 -8.15 -15.24
C HIS A 172 -3.88 -8.36 -15.82
N GLY A 173 -4.12 -7.80 -17.02
CA GLY A 173 -5.46 -7.77 -17.59
C GLY A 173 -6.04 -9.14 -17.96
N ASP A 174 -5.21 -10.16 -18.13
CA ASP A 174 -5.65 -11.53 -18.45
C ASP A 174 -5.83 -12.44 -17.23
N GLU A 175 -5.62 -11.93 -16.01
CA GLU A 175 -5.71 -12.66 -14.75
C GLU A 175 -7.03 -12.34 -14.01
N LEU A 176 -8.09 -13.08 -14.32
CA LEU A 176 -9.47 -12.59 -14.13
C LEU A 176 -10.30 -13.33 -13.08
N THR A 177 -9.74 -14.32 -12.38
CA THR A 177 -10.46 -14.97 -11.26
C THR A 177 -10.68 -13.98 -10.12
N GLY A 178 -9.65 -13.22 -9.75
CA GLY A 178 -9.75 -12.22 -8.68
C GLY A 178 -10.74 -11.10 -9.01
N TYR A 179 -10.88 -10.70 -10.28
CA TYR A 179 -11.85 -9.69 -10.70
C TYR A 179 -13.27 -10.02 -10.24
N ILE A 180 -13.70 -11.27 -10.44
CA ILE A 180 -15.03 -11.72 -10.04
C ILE A 180 -15.13 -11.94 -8.52
N LEU A 181 -14.09 -12.50 -7.91
CA LEU A 181 -14.08 -12.72 -6.46
C LEU A 181 -14.14 -11.39 -5.68
N MET A 182 -13.52 -10.32 -6.18
CA MET A 182 -13.57 -8.99 -5.55
C MET A 182 -14.94 -8.34 -5.67
N LEU A 183 -15.57 -8.38 -6.86
CA LEU A 183 -16.95 -7.94 -7.03
C LEU A 183 -17.91 -8.69 -6.09
N ARG A 184 -17.73 -10.01 -5.98
CA ARG A 184 -18.55 -10.85 -5.09
C ARG A 184 -18.24 -10.62 -3.61
N LEU A 185 -17.00 -10.32 -3.24
CA LEU A 185 -16.64 -9.98 -1.86
C LEU A 185 -17.30 -8.68 -1.42
N ILE A 186 -17.32 -7.66 -2.27
CA ILE A 186 -18.05 -6.42 -2.03
C ILE A 186 -19.53 -6.73 -1.77
N GLU A 187 -20.20 -7.46 -2.68
CA GLU A 187 -21.60 -7.83 -2.52
C GLU A 187 -21.83 -8.60 -1.21
N HIS A 188 -20.95 -9.55 -0.89
CA HIS A 188 -21.05 -10.39 0.30
C HIS A 188 -20.95 -9.58 1.61
N LEU A 189 -20.00 -8.64 1.69
CA LEU A 189 -19.84 -7.75 2.85
C LEU A 189 -21.07 -6.87 3.04
N LEU A 190 -21.58 -6.28 1.96
CA LEU A 190 -22.73 -5.37 1.99
C LEU A 190 -24.04 -6.09 2.34
N GLU A 191 -24.34 -7.22 1.69
CA GLU A 191 -25.59 -7.97 1.88
C GLU A 191 -25.71 -8.59 3.28
N ASN A 192 -24.57 -8.97 3.88
CA ASN A 192 -24.56 -9.68 5.14
C ASN A 192 -24.25 -8.77 6.34
N TYR A 193 -23.94 -7.49 6.11
CA TYR A 193 -23.80 -6.51 7.18
C TYR A 193 -25.09 -6.39 8.01
N GLY A 194 -24.96 -6.51 9.34
CA GLY A 194 -26.09 -6.51 10.27
C GLY A 194 -26.84 -7.85 10.41
N THR A 195 -26.46 -8.89 9.66
CA THR A 195 -27.02 -10.24 9.80
C THR A 195 -25.97 -11.29 10.19
N ASP A 196 -24.75 -11.19 9.65
CA ASP A 196 -23.61 -11.99 10.06
C ASP A 196 -22.72 -11.18 11.02
N GLU A 197 -22.49 -11.71 12.22
CA GLU A 197 -21.73 -11.03 13.29
C GLU A 197 -20.27 -10.80 12.90
N ARG A 198 -19.65 -11.75 12.19
CA ARG A 198 -18.26 -11.61 11.75
C ARG A 198 -18.15 -10.49 10.72
N ILE A 199 -19.06 -10.44 9.75
CA ILE A 199 -19.07 -9.36 8.74
C ILE A 199 -19.38 -8.01 9.39
N ALA A 200 -20.32 -7.97 10.33
CA ALA A 200 -20.57 -6.76 11.11
C ALA A 200 -19.32 -6.28 11.85
N THR A 201 -18.55 -7.16 12.48
CA THR A 201 -17.26 -6.79 13.11
C THR A 201 -16.27 -6.26 12.10
N LEU A 202 -16.09 -6.93 10.95
CA LEU A 202 -15.13 -6.48 9.94
C LEU A 202 -15.47 -5.07 9.42
N VAL A 203 -16.73 -4.83 9.06
CA VAL A 203 -17.18 -3.53 8.53
C VAL A 203 -17.22 -2.43 9.60
N ASN A 204 -17.32 -2.80 10.88
CA ASN A 204 -17.36 -1.82 11.98
C ASN A 204 -15.98 -1.40 12.50
N GLU A 205 -14.95 -2.20 12.23
CA GLU A 205 -13.65 -2.07 12.90
C GLU A 205 -12.50 -1.94 11.91
N ILE A 206 -12.76 -1.98 10.60
CA ILE A 206 -11.77 -1.89 9.53
C ILE A 206 -12.32 -0.94 8.47
N ASP A 207 -11.45 -0.07 7.97
CA ASP A 207 -11.75 0.75 6.82
C ASP A 207 -11.38 0.02 5.52
N ILE A 208 -12.36 -0.46 4.77
CA ILE A 208 -12.17 -1.50 3.74
C ILE A 208 -12.22 -0.91 2.33
N TRP A 209 -11.14 -1.09 1.59
CA TRP A 209 -11.00 -0.64 0.20
C TRP A 209 -10.84 -1.83 -0.75
N ILE A 210 -11.71 -1.96 -1.75
CA ILE A 210 -11.66 -3.07 -2.71
C ILE A 210 -11.68 -2.56 -4.15
N ASN A 211 -10.61 -2.85 -4.91
CA ASN A 211 -10.52 -2.66 -6.35
C ASN A 211 -10.59 -4.01 -7.09
N PRO A 212 -11.68 -4.28 -7.83
CA PRO A 212 -11.78 -5.52 -8.60
C PRO A 212 -10.88 -5.55 -9.84
N LEU A 213 -10.56 -4.41 -10.44
CA LEU A 213 -9.93 -4.35 -11.76
C LEU A 213 -8.92 -3.20 -11.82
N ALA A 214 -7.64 -3.52 -11.63
CA ALA A 214 -6.54 -2.54 -11.64
C ALA A 214 -6.00 -2.24 -13.06
N ASN A 215 -6.27 -3.11 -14.04
CA ASN A 215 -5.88 -2.93 -15.44
C ASN A 215 -7.06 -3.22 -16.40
N PRO A 216 -8.07 -2.34 -16.45
CA PRO A 216 -9.20 -2.51 -17.35
C PRO A 216 -8.79 -2.42 -18.82
N ASP A 217 -7.72 -1.70 -19.17
CA ASP A 217 -7.23 -1.63 -20.55
C ASP A 217 -6.72 -2.98 -21.05
N GLY A 218 -5.90 -3.67 -20.25
CA GLY A 218 -5.46 -5.03 -20.57
C GLY A 218 -6.63 -6.01 -20.61
N THR A 219 -7.59 -5.87 -19.69
CA THR A 219 -8.77 -6.74 -19.61
C THR A 219 -9.67 -6.63 -20.85
N PHE A 220 -9.88 -5.40 -21.33
CA PHE A 220 -10.75 -5.11 -22.48
C PHE A 220 -9.96 -4.75 -23.75
N ALA A 221 -8.73 -5.29 -23.89
CA ALA A 221 -7.84 -5.02 -25.02
C ALA A 221 -8.45 -5.39 -26.39
N ALA A 222 -9.37 -6.36 -26.43
CA ALA A 222 -10.10 -6.75 -27.65
C ALA A 222 -11.43 -5.97 -27.85
N GLY A 223 -11.72 -5.01 -26.97
CA GLY A 223 -12.94 -4.19 -26.94
C GLY A 223 -13.82 -4.45 -25.72
N ASP A 224 -14.63 -3.45 -25.37
CA ASP A 224 -15.41 -3.39 -24.12
C ASP A 224 -16.52 -4.43 -23.96
N GLN A 225 -16.75 -5.30 -24.95
CA GLN A 225 -17.90 -6.21 -24.99
C GLN A 225 -17.63 -7.58 -24.36
N SER A 226 -16.36 -7.94 -24.15
CA SER A 226 -15.95 -9.24 -23.62
C SER A 226 -14.55 -9.14 -23.04
N VAL A 227 -14.23 -10.02 -22.08
CA VAL A 227 -12.86 -10.22 -21.59
C VAL A 227 -12.06 -11.20 -22.49
N PHE A 228 -12.68 -11.78 -23.52
CA PHE A 228 -11.98 -12.63 -24.48
C PHE A 228 -10.87 -11.85 -25.19
N GLY A 229 -9.68 -12.43 -25.23
CA GLY A 229 -8.53 -11.79 -25.86
C GLY A 229 -7.86 -10.72 -25.01
N ALA A 230 -8.21 -10.61 -23.72
CA ALA A 230 -7.47 -9.83 -22.73
C ALA A 230 -5.95 -10.02 -22.84
N THR A 231 -5.19 -8.99 -22.50
CA THR A 231 -3.72 -8.98 -22.50
C THR A 231 -3.18 -8.82 -21.09
N ARG A 232 -1.95 -9.30 -20.84
CA ARG A 232 -1.29 -9.16 -19.55
C ARG A 232 -0.96 -7.70 -19.25
N PHE A 233 -0.32 -7.04 -20.20
CA PHE A 233 0.18 -5.67 -20.04
C PHE A 233 -0.95 -4.62 -20.04
N ASN A 234 -0.63 -3.39 -19.65
CA ASN A 234 -1.49 -2.23 -19.87
C ASN A 234 -1.50 -1.81 -21.37
N ALA A 235 -2.22 -0.73 -21.72
CA ALA A 235 -2.35 -0.30 -23.12
C ALA A 235 -1.01 0.13 -23.79
N ASN A 236 0.00 0.51 -22.98
CA ASN A 236 1.35 0.81 -23.47
C ASN A 236 2.26 -0.42 -23.53
N TYR A 237 1.71 -1.61 -23.30
CA TYR A 237 2.43 -2.89 -23.27
C TYR A 237 3.50 -2.97 -22.18
N ILE A 238 3.25 -2.30 -21.04
CA ILE A 238 4.09 -2.36 -19.85
C ILE A 238 3.48 -3.30 -18.82
N ASP A 239 4.33 -4.09 -18.16
CA ASP A 239 3.94 -4.90 -17.00
C ASP A 239 3.80 -4.00 -15.78
N LEU A 240 2.58 -3.81 -15.30
CA LEU A 240 2.32 -2.97 -14.12
C LEU A 240 3.00 -3.53 -12.86
N ASN A 241 3.25 -4.84 -12.77
CA ASN A 241 3.94 -5.47 -11.64
C ASN A 241 5.47 -5.55 -11.84
N ARG A 242 6.02 -4.71 -12.73
CA ARG A 242 7.46 -4.39 -12.84
C ARG A 242 7.72 -2.88 -12.85
N ASN A 243 6.66 -2.09 -12.69
CA ASN A 243 6.69 -0.66 -12.93
C ASN A 243 6.72 0.17 -11.64
N TYR A 244 6.82 -0.44 -10.45
CA TYR A 244 6.93 0.27 -9.18
C TYR A 244 8.40 0.57 -8.81
N PRO A 245 8.64 1.54 -7.90
CA PRO A 245 9.94 1.67 -7.26
C PRO A 245 10.34 0.37 -6.56
N ASP A 246 11.61 0.01 -6.68
CA ASP A 246 12.18 -1.18 -6.08
C ASP A 246 13.27 -0.81 -5.05
N PRO A 247 13.30 -1.47 -3.89
CA PRO A 247 14.26 -1.12 -2.84
C PRO A 247 15.70 -1.58 -3.15
N GLU A 248 15.92 -2.48 -4.12
CA GLU A 248 17.25 -2.83 -4.64
C GLU A 248 17.61 -2.03 -5.90
N ASP A 249 16.69 -2.02 -6.88
CA ASP A 249 16.96 -1.56 -8.24
C ASP A 249 16.51 -0.10 -8.54
N GLY A 250 15.92 0.57 -7.55
CA GLY A 250 15.56 1.99 -7.61
C GLY A 250 14.22 2.26 -8.27
N PRO A 251 13.94 3.52 -8.67
CA PRO A 251 12.57 3.95 -9.01
C PRO A 251 11.99 3.34 -10.31
N HIS A 252 12.82 3.00 -11.29
CA HIS A 252 12.35 2.51 -12.60
C HIS A 252 13.16 1.28 -13.02
N PRO A 253 13.00 0.13 -12.34
CA PRO A 253 13.80 -1.06 -12.62
C PRO A 253 13.54 -1.61 -14.04
N ASP A 254 12.33 -1.45 -14.57
CA ASP A 254 11.94 -1.80 -15.95
C ASP A 254 12.45 -0.81 -17.01
N GLY A 255 13.03 0.32 -16.59
CA GLY A 255 13.50 1.40 -17.44
C GLY A 255 12.41 2.19 -18.16
N ASN A 256 11.15 2.07 -17.74
CA ASN A 256 10.03 2.85 -18.29
C ASN A 256 9.56 3.89 -17.27
N THR A 257 8.83 4.90 -17.75
CA THR A 257 8.13 5.82 -16.83
C THR A 257 7.01 5.07 -16.11
N TYR A 258 6.62 5.58 -14.94
CA TYR A 258 5.40 5.11 -14.29
C TYR A 258 4.21 5.26 -15.25
N GLN A 259 3.42 4.20 -15.37
CA GLN A 259 2.19 4.20 -16.15
C GLN A 259 1.08 4.94 -15.40
N ASP A 260 0.04 5.36 -16.11
CA ASP A 260 -1.07 6.10 -15.51
C ASP A 260 -1.74 5.28 -14.40
N GLU A 261 -1.86 3.96 -14.59
CA GLU A 261 -2.36 3.04 -13.57
C GLU A 261 -1.44 2.99 -12.34
N THR A 262 -0.14 2.75 -12.56
CA THR A 262 0.87 2.69 -11.48
C THR A 262 0.89 3.99 -10.68
N GLN A 263 0.87 5.15 -11.35
CA GLN A 263 0.88 6.45 -10.69
C GLN A 263 -0.38 6.67 -9.86
N ALA A 264 -1.57 6.33 -10.39
CA ALA A 264 -2.81 6.44 -9.65
C ALA A 264 -2.80 5.61 -8.35
N PHE A 265 -2.29 4.37 -8.40
CA PHE A 265 -2.17 3.52 -7.21
C PHE A 265 -1.10 4.02 -6.22
N MET A 266 0.01 4.57 -6.70
CA MET A 266 1.02 5.18 -5.83
C MET A 266 0.48 6.43 -5.13
N ASP A 267 -0.19 7.32 -5.87
CA ASP A 267 -0.82 8.53 -5.32
C ASP A 267 -1.90 8.16 -4.29
N PHE A 268 -2.65 7.10 -4.57
CA PHE A 268 -3.66 6.56 -3.65
C PHE A 268 -3.00 5.99 -2.38
N ALA A 269 -1.93 5.21 -2.51
CA ALA A 269 -1.17 4.71 -1.36
C ALA A 269 -0.44 5.82 -0.58
N ASP A 270 -0.13 6.96 -1.21
CA ASP A 270 0.41 8.15 -0.53
C ASP A 270 -0.65 8.93 0.27
N ALA A 271 -1.91 8.86 -0.16
CA ALA A 271 -3.03 9.55 0.48
C ALA A 271 -3.64 8.79 1.66
N HIS A 272 -3.29 7.51 1.84
CA HIS A 272 -3.90 6.58 2.77
C HIS A 272 -2.84 5.90 3.65
N HIS A 273 -3.25 5.43 4.85
CA HIS A 273 -2.36 4.65 5.72
C HIS A 273 -2.77 3.17 5.79
N PHE A 274 -2.68 2.49 4.65
CA PHE A 274 -3.00 1.06 4.56
C PHE A 274 -2.08 0.23 5.47
N THR A 275 -2.68 -0.49 6.41
CA THR A 275 -1.95 -1.36 7.36
C THR A 275 -1.66 -2.73 6.75
N LEU A 276 -2.63 -3.26 6.00
CA LEU A 276 -2.61 -4.59 5.40
C LEU A 276 -3.26 -4.52 4.01
N SER A 277 -2.70 -5.24 3.05
CA SER A 277 -3.22 -5.29 1.70
C SER A 277 -2.98 -6.65 1.03
N ALA A 278 -3.64 -6.88 -0.10
CA ALA A 278 -3.30 -7.95 -1.02
C ALA A 278 -3.61 -7.59 -2.46
N ASN A 279 -2.73 -8.04 -3.36
CA ASN A 279 -2.95 -8.00 -4.80
C ASN A 279 -3.21 -9.44 -5.31
N LEU A 280 -4.29 -9.60 -6.08
CA LEU A 280 -4.75 -10.91 -6.54
C LEU A 280 -4.33 -11.15 -8.00
N HIS A 281 -3.76 -12.33 -8.20
CA HIS A 281 -3.17 -12.82 -9.44
C HIS A 281 -3.70 -14.22 -9.81
N THR A 282 -3.34 -14.67 -11.01
CA THR A 282 -3.56 -16.06 -11.46
C THR A 282 -2.45 -16.52 -12.39
N GLY A 283 -2.23 -17.83 -12.46
CA GLY A 283 -1.11 -18.47 -13.17
C GLY A 283 -0.47 -19.57 -12.31
N ALA A 284 -0.63 -19.44 -10.99
CA ALA A 284 -0.32 -20.45 -9.98
C ALA A 284 -1.46 -20.57 -8.94
N GLU A 285 -1.31 -21.47 -7.98
CA GLU A 285 -2.19 -21.58 -6.82
C GLU A 285 -1.36 -21.54 -5.52
N VAL A 286 -0.97 -20.34 -5.10
CA VAL A 286 -0.03 -20.11 -4.00
C VAL A 286 -0.21 -18.72 -3.38
N VAL A 287 0.03 -18.60 -2.08
CA VAL A 287 0.22 -17.33 -1.39
C VAL A 287 1.70 -16.94 -1.45
N ASN A 288 2.01 -15.91 -2.22
CA ASN A 288 3.35 -15.35 -2.36
C ASN A 288 3.54 -14.19 -1.38
N TYR A 289 4.56 -14.24 -0.51
CA TYR A 289 4.82 -13.19 0.48
C TYR A 289 6.24 -12.61 0.36
N PRO A 290 6.47 -11.38 0.88
CA PRO A 290 7.72 -10.66 0.71
C PRO A 290 8.98 -11.39 1.21
N TRP A 291 10.15 -11.06 0.67
CA TRP A 291 10.38 -10.15 -0.46
C TRP A 291 10.34 -10.87 -1.81
N ASP A 292 9.94 -10.16 -2.84
CA ASP A 292 10.06 -10.59 -4.24
C ASP A 292 11.47 -10.29 -4.80
N THR A 293 12.04 -9.14 -4.47
CA THR A 293 13.34 -8.67 -5.00
C THR A 293 14.54 -9.23 -4.23
N TRP A 294 14.39 -9.42 -2.91
CA TRP A 294 15.51 -9.76 -2.03
C TRP A 294 15.57 -11.21 -1.56
N ALA A 295 16.77 -11.78 -1.58
CA ALA A 295 17.07 -13.07 -0.96
C ALA A 295 17.02 -13.08 0.58
N LYS A 296 17.19 -11.91 1.22
CA LYS A 296 17.07 -11.80 2.68
C LYS A 296 15.59 -11.85 3.07
N LEU A 297 15.29 -12.38 4.25
CA LEU A 297 13.91 -12.43 4.75
C LEU A 297 13.47 -11.09 5.35
N ALA A 298 12.18 -10.77 5.24
CA ALA A 298 11.56 -9.61 5.87
C ALA A 298 11.71 -9.63 7.40
N ALA A 299 11.53 -8.48 8.05
CA ALA A 299 11.52 -8.40 9.52
C ALA A 299 10.41 -9.28 10.11
N ASP A 300 9.22 -9.22 9.49
CA ASP A 300 8.01 -9.91 9.91
C ASP A 300 7.86 -11.31 9.27
N ASP A 301 8.94 -11.99 8.89
CA ASP A 301 8.89 -13.28 8.16
C ASP A 301 8.09 -14.38 8.88
N ASP A 302 8.25 -14.54 10.21
CA ASP A 302 7.47 -15.49 10.99
C ASP A 302 5.96 -15.17 10.96
N TRP A 303 5.62 -13.87 10.95
CA TRP A 303 4.23 -13.43 10.83
C TRP A 303 3.69 -13.70 9.42
N TRP A 304 4.46 -13.37 8.38
CA TRP A 304 4.13 -13.67 6.99
C TRP A 304 3.89 -15.15 6.75
N TYR A 305 4.77 -16.01 7.26
CA TYR A 305 4.61 -17.45 7.20
C TYR A 305 3.29 -17.87 7.87
N TYR A 306 3.03 -17.37 9.09
CA TYR A 306 1.82 -17.71 9.84
C TYR A 306 0.54 -17.36 9.08
N ILE A 307 0.39 -16.10 8.64
CA ILE A 307 -0.83 -15.65 7.97
C ILE A 307 -1.00 -16.24 6.57
N SER A 308 0.09 -16.50 5.85
CA SER A 308 0.04 -17.19 4.56
C SER A 308 -0.43 -18.64 4.73
N ARG A 309 0.05 -19.34 5.77
CA ARG A 309 -0.46 -20.68 6.12
C ARG A 309 -1.93 -20.65 6.53
N GLN A 310 -2.37 -19.67 7.31
CA GLN A 310 -3.78 -19.53 7.68
C GLN A 310 -4.69 -19.42 6.44
N TYR A 311 -4.27 -18.64 5.45
CA TYR A 311 -5.00 -18.53 4.18
C TYR A 311 -5.06 -19.88 3.46
N ALA A 312 -3.90 -20.52 3.27
CA ALA A 312 -3.78 -21.77 2.54
C ALA A 312 -4.54 -22.93 3.21
N ASP A 313 -4.35 -23.12 4.51
CA ASP A 313 -4.99 -24.20 5.28
C ASP A 313 -6.53 -24.08 5.26
N THR A 314 -7.04 -22.84 5.33
CA THR A 314 -8.47 -22.59 5.20
C THR A 314 -8.96 -22.96 3.80
N ALA A 315 -8.25 -22.53 2.75
CA ALA A 315 -8.61 -22.88 1.38
C ALA A 315 -8.60 -24.41 1.17
N HIS A 316 -7.57 -25.11 1.65
CA HIS A 316 -7.47 -26.58 1.59
C HIS A 316 -8.63 -27.31 2.29
N THR A 317 -9.18 -26.70 3.34
CA THR A 317 -10.31 -27.27 4.08
C THR A 317 -11.60 -27.23 3.28
N PHE A 318 -11.81 -26.18 2.49
CA PHE A 318 -13.07 -25.92 1.78
C PHE A 318 -13.01 -26.20 0.27
N ALA A 319 -11.81 -26.40 -0.28
CA ALA A 319 -11.58 -26.72 -1.67
C ALA A 319 -11.36 -28.23 -1.91
N PRO A 320 -11.48 -28.69 -3.17
CA PRO A 320 -11.03 -30.02 -3.56
C PRO A 320 -9.55 -30.25 -3.25
N ALA A 321 -9.21 -31.50 -2.94
CA ALA A 321 -7.82 -31.89 -2.74
C ALA A 321 -6.95 -31.50 -3.95
N GLY A 322 -5.85 -30.79 -3.68
CA GLY A 322 -4.92 -30.30 -4.68
C GLY A 322 -5.08 -28.81 -5.01
N TYR A 323 -6.16 -28.15 -4.60
CA TYR A 323 -6.28 -26.71 -4.74
C TYR A 323 -5.30 -25.97 -3.83
N LEU A 324 -4.63 -24.95 -4.38
CA LEU A 324 -3.68 -24.10 -3.63
C LEU A 324 -2.54 -24.90 -3.00
N THR A 325 -2.00 -25.89 -3.74
CA THR A 325 -0.91 -26.76 -3.25
C THR A 325 0.42 -26.54 -3.98
N ASP A 326 0.52 -25.51 -4.82
CA ASP A 326 1.76 -25.21 -5.52
C ASP A 326 2.89 -24.87 -4.52
N LEU A 327 4.14 -25.13 -4.94
CA LEU A 327 5.37 -24.83 -4.19
C LEU A 327 5.39 -25.48 -2.79
N ASN A 328 5.45 -24.69 -1.72
CA ASN A 328 5.53 -25.19 -0.34
C ASN A 328 4.11 -25.37 0.24
N ASP A 329 3.34 -26.24 -0.42
CA ASP A 329 1.95 -26.57 -0.03
C ASP A 329 1.05 -25.33 0.04
N GLY A 330 1.13 -24.46 -0.97
CA GLY A 330 0.26 -23.29 -1.08
C GLY A 330 0.84 -21.98 -0.55
N ILE A 331 2.10 -21.95 -0.12
CA ILE A 331 2.78 -20.70 0.23
C ILE A 331 4.19 -20.63 -0.40
N THR A 332 4.71 -19.42 -0.59
CA THR A 332 6.11 -19.20 -0.96
C THR A 332 6.59 -17.81 -0.56
N ASN A 333 7.87 -17.67 -0.22
CA ASN A 333 8.55 -16.38 -0.32
C ASN A 333 8.79 -16.07 -1.81
N GLY A 334 8.61 -14.81 -2.20
CA GLY A 334 8.74 -14.35 -3.59
C GLY A 334 10.07 -14.69 -4.24
N TYR A 335 11.16 -14.22 -3.64
CA TYR A 335 12.51 -14.46 -4.15
C TYR A 335 12.84 -15.95 -4.28
N ALA A 336 12.37 -16.76 -3.31
CA ALA A 336 12.57 -18.21 -3.33
C ALA A 336 11.82 -18.92 -4.47
N TRP A 337 10.72 -18.32 -4.97
CA TRP A 337 10.03 -18.80 -6.17
C TRP A 337 10.78 -18.35 -7.43
N TYR A 338 10.87 -17.04 -7.64
CA TYR A 338 11.76 -16.38 -8.59
C TYR A 338 11.82 -14.88 -8.26
N SER A 339 13.01 -14.29 -8.36
CA SER A 339 13.20 -12.87 -8.11
C SER A 339 12.51 -12.02 -9.17
N ILE A 340 11.84 -10.96 -8.75
CA ILE A 340 11.32 -9.90 -9.62
C ILE A 340 11.66 -8.54 -9.04
N SER A 341 11.83 -7.52 -9.89
CA SER A 341 12.07 -6.14 -9.45
C SER A 341 10.92 -5.23 -9.87
N GLY A 342 10.61 -4.24 -9.02
CA GLY A 342 9.54 -3.26 -9.30
C GLY A 342 8.13 -3.82 -9.17
N GLY A 343 7.98 -4.88 -8.38
CA GLY A 343 6.69 -5.43 -7.98
C GLY A 343 5.99 -4.52 -6.97
N ARG A 344 4.66 -4.48 -7.04
CA ARG A 344 3.86 -3.66 -6.11
C ARG A 344 3.95 -4.17 -4.67
N GLN A 345 4.03 -5.48 -4.49
CA GLN A 345 4.12 -6.11 -3.17
C GLN A 345 5.29 -5.53 -2.36
N ASP A 346 6.49 -5.51 -2.93
CA ASP A 346 7.67 -5.00 -2.26
C ASP A 346 7.61 -3.49 -2.05
N TYR A 347 7.06 -2.73 -3.01
CA TYR A 347 6.78 -1.30 -2.84
C TYR A 347 5.87 -1.00 -1.64
N MET A 348 4.73 -1.70 -1.53
CA MET A 348 3.79 -1.49 -0.42
C MET A 348 4.43 -1.82 0.93
N ASN A 349 5.21 -2.91 0.98
CA ASN A 349 5.89 -3.32 2.21
C ASN A 349 7.03 -2.38 2.63
N TYR A 350 7.86 -1.96 1.69
CA TYR A 350 9.06 -1.17 1.97
C TYR A 350 8.76 0.33 2.06
N GLU A 351 8.12 0.90 1.04
CA GLU A 351 7.91 2.35 0.94
C GLU A 351 6.70 2.82 1.74
N LYS A 352 5.64 2.00 1.84
CA LYS A 352 4.37 2.37 2.50
C LYS A 352 4.16 1.77 3.88
N GLN A 353 5.08 0.91 4.33
CA GLN A 353 4.94 0.14 5.56
C GLN A 353 3.62 -0.65 5.63
N CYS A 354 3.00 -0.90 4.47
CA CYS A 354 1.76 -1.65 4.33
C CYS A 354 2.10 -3.12 4.09
N ARG A 355 1.54 -4.02 4.90
CA ARG A 355 1.80 -5.44 4.71
C ARG A 355 0.98 -5.96 3.54
N GLU A 356 1.59 -6.06 2.37
CA GLU A 356 0.97 -6.64 1.17
C GLU A 356 1.55 -8.02 0.84
N PHE A 357 0.69 -8.95 0.47
CA PHE A 357 1.09 -10.21 -0.19
C PHE A 357 0.44 -10.34 -1.58
N THR A 358 0.98 -11.22 -2.40
CA THR A 358 0.42 -11.57 -3.71
C THR A 358 -0.30 -12.92 -3.61
N LEU A 359 -1.57 -12.95 -4.01
CA LEU A 359 -2.37 -14.17 -3.97
C LEU A 359 -2.63 -14.72 -5.36
N GLU A 360 -2.04 -15.87 -5.67
CA GLU A 360 -2.27 -16.62 -6.91
C GLU A 360 -3.46 -17.57 -6.73
N LEU A 361 -4.61 -17.22 -7.32
CA LEU A 361 -5.89 -17.88 -7.03
C LEU A 361 -6.18 -19.14 -7.87
N SER A 362 -5.56 -19.25 -9.05
CA SER A 362 -5.92 -20.25 -10.05
C SER A 362 -4.75 -20.49 -10.99
N SER A 363 -4.45 -21.76 -11.27
CA SER A 363 -3.49 -22.13 -12.32
C SER A 363 -3.95 -21.75 -13.74
N THR A 364 -5.24 -21.51 -13.93
CA THR A 364 -5.82 -21.04 -15.21
C THR A 364 -6.14 -19.55 -15.09
N LYS A 365 -5.56 -18.70 -15.95
CA LYS A 365 -5.74 -17.25 -15.85
C LYS A 365 -7.16 -16.77 -16.13
N LEU A 366 -7.77 -17.36 -17.16
CA LEU A 366 -9.17 -17.15 -17.54
C LEU A 366 -9.91 -18.49 -17.53
N PRO A 367 -10.34 -18.99 -16.36
CA PRO A 367 -11.09 -20.24 -16.27
C PRO A 367 -12.48 -20.12 -16.92
N PRO A 368 -13.14 -21.25 -17.25
CA PRO A 368 -14.54 -21.22 -17.65
C PRO A 368 -15.41 -20.52 -16.60
N PRO A 369 -16.35 -19.63 -16.99
CA PRO A 369 -17.16 -18.89 -16.04
C PRO A 369 -17.94 -19.76 -15.05
N SER A 370 -18.32 -20.98 -15.46
CA SER A 370 -19.02 -21.94 -14.59
C SER A 370 -18.19 -22.43 -13.40
N GLN A 371 -16.88 -22.17 -13.35
CA GLN A 371 -16.01 -22.52 -12.22
C GLN A 371 -15.84 -21.37 -11.21
N LEU A 372 -16.21 -20.14 -11.57
CA LEU A 372 -16.09 -18.98 -10.69
C LEU A 372 -16.84 -19.14 -9.35
N PRO A 373 -18.04 -19.75 -9.30
CA PRO A 373 -18.73 -19.98 -8.03
C PRO A 373 -17.97 -20.93 -7.10
N ASP A 374 -17.25 -21.89 -7.66
CA ASP A 374 -16.43 -22.82 -6.89
C ASP A 374 -15.21 -22.10 -6.32
N PHE A 375 -14.49 -21.30 -7.11
CA PHE A 375 -13.36 -20.49 -6.62
C PHE A 375 -13.76 -19.56 -5.48
N TRP A 376 -14.97 -19.00 -5.52
CA TRP A 376 -15.52 -18.25 -4.39
C TRP A 376 -15.63 -19.12 -3.13
N GLU A 377 -16.27 -20.29 -3.23
CA GLU A 377 -16.45 -21.20 -2.09
C GLU A 377 -15.12 -21.68 -1.49
N TYR A 378 -14.08 -21.76 -2.31
CA TYR A 378 -12.74 -22.14 -1.86
C TYR A 378 -12.09 -21.03 -1.02
N ASN A 379 -12.31 -19.77 -1.39
CA ASN A 379 -11.47 -18.66 -0.90
C ASN A 379 -12.17 -17.67 0.03
N TYR A 380 -13.49 -17.49 -0.03
CA TYR A 380 -14.11 -16.35 0.65
C TYR A 380 -13.87 -16.35 2.17
N ARG A 381 -13.79 -17.53 2.79
CA ARG A 381 -13.46 -17.69 4.20
C ARG A 381 -12.05 -17.21 4.51
N SER A 382 -11.09 -17.53 3.64
CA SER A 382 -9.71 -17.06 3.72
C SER A 382 -9.61 -15.55 3.47
N LEU A 383 -10.34 -15.01 2.48
CA LEU A 383 -10.39 -13.57 2.20
C LEU A 383 -10.89 -12.77 3.41
N LEU A 384 -11.98 -13.22 4.04
CA LEU A 384 -12.51 -12.61 5.26
C LEU A 384 -11.58 -12.81 6.47
N SER A 385 -10.81 -13.90 6.52
CA SER A 385 -9.86 -14.15 7.63
C SER A 385 -8.64 -13.26 7.52
N TYR A 386 -8.14 -13.09 6.29
CA TYR A 386 -7.02 -12.19 6.00
C TYR A 386 -7.41 -10.73 6.26
N LEU A 387 -8.61 -10.30 5.84
CA LEU A 387 -9.14 -8.99 6.22
C LEU A 387 -9.14 -8.79 7.74
N GLY A 388 -9.57 -9.80 8.50
CA GLY A 388 -9.56 -9.75 9.97
C GLY A 388 -8.16 -9.66 10.60
N GLN A 389 -7.08 -10.01 9.90
CA GLN A 389 -5.72 -9.90 10.43
C GLN A 389 -5.33 -8.44 10.72
N SER A 390 -5.96 -7.46 10.07
CA SER A 390 -5.78 -6.03 10.37
C SER A 390 -6.08 -5.66 11.82
N LEU A 391 -6.89 -6.46 12.52
CA LEU A 391 -7.31 -6.18 13.89
C LEU A 391 -6.32 -6.71 14.96
N PHE A 392 -5.35 -7.54 14.59
CA PHE A 392 -4.48 -8.24 15.53
C PHE A 392 -3.11 -7.59 15.70
N GLY A 393 -2.32 -8.11 16.63
CA GLY A 393 -1.01 -7.55 16.98
C GLY A 393 -1.13 -6.47 18.05
N VAL A 394 -0.38 -5.37 17.90
CA VAL A 394 -0.37 -4.24 18.84
C VAL A 394 -0.99 -3.03 18.17
N ARG A 395 -1.93 -2.36 18.83
CA ARG A 395 -2.50 -1.10 18.35
C ARG A 395 -2.80 -0.15 19.50
N GLY A 396 -3.09 1.10 19.17
CA GLY A 396 -3.55 2.08 20.16
C GLY A 396 -3.38 3.50 19.66
N LEU A 397 -3.52 4.46 20.58
CA LEU A 397 -3.39 5.88 20.30
C LEU A 397 -2.07 6.43 20.85
N ILE A 398 -1.44 7.34 20.10
CA ILE A 398 -0.28 8.11 20.53
C ILE A 398 -0.66 9.58 20.59
N THR A 399 -0.61 10.17 21.78
CA THR A 399 -0.99 11.57 22.02
C THR A 399 0.11 12.32 22.76
N ASP A 400 0.09 13.65 22.69
CA ASP A 400 0.95 14.51 23.51
C ASP A 400 0.42 14.51 24.95
N ALA A 401 1.31 14.28 25.91
CA ALA A 401 0.94 14.15 27.32
C ALA A 401 0.32 15.41 27.94
N ASN A 402 0.61 16.59 27.39
CA ASN A 402 0.15 17.88 27.92
C ASN A 402 -1.16 18.35 27.29
N THR A 403 -1.28 18.22 25.98
CA THR A 403 -2.39 18.73 25.17
C THR A 403 -3.47 17.67 24.92
N GLY A 404 -3.09 16.39 24.92
CA GLY A 404 -3.95 15.28 24.54
C GLY A 404 -4.18 15.16 23.03
N GLU A 405 -3.56 16.01 22.22
CA GLU A 405 -3.65 15.97 20.76
C GLU A 405 -2.87 14.78 20.19
N ALA A 406 -3.30 14.27 19.05
CA ALA A 406 -2.62 13.17 18.36
C ALA A 406 -1.20 13.54 17.92
N VAL A 407 -0.29 12.58 18.00
CA VAL A 407 1.11 12.74 17.57
C VAL A 407 1.39 11.74 16.46
N HIS A 408 1.94 12.21 15.35
CA HIS A 408 2.55 11.35 14.33
C HIS A 408 3.90 10.85 14.87
N ALA A 409 3.95 9.58 15.25
CA ALA A 409 5.08 8.97 15.93
C ALA A 409 5.44 7.64 15.28
N GLU A 410 6.73 7.37 15.19
CA GLU A 410 7.31 6.09 14.84
C GLU A 410 7.08 5.08 15.98
N VAL A 411 6.68 3.86 15.61
CA VAL A 411 6.58 2.69 16.48
C VAL A 411 7.61 1.67 16.02
N PHE A 412 8.67 1.51 16.82
CA PHE A 412 9.89 0.79 16.45
C PHE A 412 10.29 -0.26 17.50
N ILE A 413 10.72 -1.43 17.04
CA ILE A 413 11.20 -2.54 17.86
C ILE A 413 12.67 -2.82 17.49
N GLU A 414 13.60 -2.33 18.32
CA GLU A 414 15.05 -2.33 18.02
C GLU A 414 15.65 -3.70 17.69
N SER A 415 15.13 -4.77 18.28
CA SER A 415 15.65 -6.13 18.04
C SER A 415 14.99 -6.85 16.86
N HIS A 416 14.08 -6.19 16.15
CA HIS A 416 13.18 -6.81 15.16
C HIS A 416 13.14 -6.00 13.86
N ASP A 417 12.89 -4.69 13.97
CA ASP A 417 12.65 -3.85 12.81
C ASP A 417 13.90 -3.60 11.98
N LYS A 418 13.74 -3.72 10.67
CA LYS A 418 14.75 -3.52 9.63
C LYS A 418 14.03 -3.30 8.30
N ASP A 419 14.75 -2.78 7.30
CA ASP A 419 14.24 -2.69 5.93
C ASP A 419 12.86 -2.00 5.85
N GLN A 420 12.71 -0.86 6.55
CA GLN A 420 11.46 -0.08 6.63
C GLN A 420 10.27 -0.80 7.27
N SER A 421 10.48 -1.79 8.16
CA SER A 421 9.37 -2.52 8.79
C SER A 421 8.68 -1.80 9.96
N GLN A 422 9.17 -0.64 10.40
CA GLN A 422 8.49 0.16 11.42
C GLN A 422 7.12 0.65 10.93
N VAL A 423 6.27 1.10 11.85
CA VAL A 423 4.98 1.74 11.50
C VAL A 423 4.87 3.11 12.15
N PHE A 424 3.89 3.89 11.73
CA PHE A 424 3.66 5.23 12.26
C PHE A 424 2.21 5.38 12.72
N SER A 425 1.97 6.24 13.70
CA SER A 425 0.60 6.65 14.02
C SER A 425 0.06 7.65 12.99
N SER A 426 -1.19 7.49 12.60
CA SER A 426 -1.88 8.37 11.64
C SER A 426 -2.47 9.61 12.33
N LEU A 427 -2.45 10.74 11.64
CA LEU A 427 -3.20 11.93 12.05
C LEU A 427 -4.55 11.95 11.33
N GLN A 428 -5.63 12.44 11.95
CA GLN A 428 -5.68 13.24 13.19
C GLN A 428 -5.96 12.46 14.47
N ILE A 429 -6.13 11.15 14.40
CA ILE A 429 -6.56 10.32 15.55
C ILE A 429 -5.40 9.90 16.44
N GLY A 430 -4.20 9.73 15.88
CA GLY A 430 -3.02 9.22 16.55
C GLY A 430 -3.01 7.69 16.65
N ASN A 431 -3.89 6.99 15.91
CA ASN A 431 -3.96 5.53 15.89
C ASN A 431 -2.77 4.93 15.15
N TYR A 432 -2.26 3.82 15.65
CA TYR A 432 -1.26 2.99 14.96
C TYR A 432 -1.66 1.52 15.05
N HIS A 433 -1.21 0.73 14.07
CA HIS A 433 -1.43 -0.71 14.02
C HIS A 433 -0.12 -1.41 13.64
N ARG A 434 0.41 -2.24 14.53
CA ARG A 434 1.62 -3.03 14.33
C ARG A 434 1.28 -4.52 14.35
N LEU A 435 1.22 -5.09 13.15
CA LEU A 435 1.02 -6.53 12.95
C LEU A 435 2.28 -7.28 13.37
N LEU A 436 2.15 -8.25 14.27
CA LEU A 436 3.26 -9.00 14.85
C LEU A 436 2.88 -10.45 15.07
N HIS A 437 3.86 -11.33 14.92
CA HIS A 437 3.74 -12.71 15.39
C HIS A 437 3.70 -12.76 16.93
N SER A 438 3.21 -13.86 17.48
CA SER A 438 3.25 -14.12 18.91
C SER A 438 4.68 -14.07 19.43
N GLY A 439 4.86 -13.37 20.55
CA GLY A 439 6.19 -13.05 21.05
C GLY A 439 6.15 -12.10 22.24
N THR A 440 7.33 -11.69 22.69
CA THR A 440 7.48 -10.64 23.70
C THR A 440 8.41 -9.57 23.18
N TYR A 441 7.93 -8.34 23.13
CA TYR A 441 8.58 -7.22 22.46
C TYR A 441 8.87 -6.08 23.43
N SER A 442 9.92 -5.31 23.13
CA SER A 442 10.15 -3.99 23.71
C SER A 442 9.91 -2.95 22.61
N ILE A 443 8.83 -2.20 22.74
CA ILE A 443 8.36 -1.26 21.72
C ILE A 443 8.76 0.15 22.11
N THR A 444 9.40 0.85 21.19
CA THR A 444 9.81 2.25 21.34
C THR A 444 8.91 3.14 20.50
N TYR A 445 8.41 4.20 21.11
CA TYR A 445 7.57 5.21 20.47
C TYR A 445 8.38 6.51 20.39
N ARG A 446 8.56 7.06 19.19
CA ARG A 446 9.43 8.22 18.93
C ARG A 446 8.73 9.24 18.04
N ALA A 447 8.86 10.51 18.35
CA ALA A 447 8.44 11.60 17.49
C ALA A 447 9.41 12.77 17.61
N GLU A 448 9.56 13.56 16.54
CA GLU A 448 10.39 14.77 16.60
C GLU A 448 9.85 15.73 17.66
N GLY A 449 10.70 16.19 18.57
CA GLY A 449 10.31 17.09 19.65
C GLY A 449 9.69 16.39 20.87
N TYR A 450 9.77 15.07 20.98
CA TYR A 450 9.30 14.28 22.12
C TYR A 450 10.38 13.37 22.71
N GLU A 451 10.32 13.12 24.02
CA GLU A 451 11.16 12.11 24.67
C GLU A 451 10.70 10.71 24.20
N PRO A 452 11.62 9.85 23.73
CA PRO A 452 11.28 8.48 23.38
C PRO A 452 10.66 7.72 24.56
N PHE A 453 9.53 7.07 24.32
CA PHE A 453 8.86 6.24 25.32
C PHE A 453 9.05 4.76 25.01
N ILE A 454 9.42 3.94 25.99
CA ILE A 454 9.68 2.50 25.79
C ILE A 454 8.73 1.68 26.67
N VAL A 455 7.96 0.80 26.04
CA VAL A 455 7.15 -0.21 26.72
C VAL A 455 7.86 -1.56 26.60
N ASN A 456 8.33 -2.07 27.73
CA ASN A 456 9.04 -3.36 27.80
C ASN A 456 8.09 -4.51 28.13
N ASN A 457 8.44 -5.71 27.68
CA ASN A 457 7.71 -6.95 27.96
C ASN A 457 6.25 -6.95 27.45
N VAL A 458 6.01 -6.36 26.27
CA VAL A 458 4.72 -6.44 25.58
C VAL A 458 4.53 -7.86 25.06
N VAL A 459 3.57 -8.59 25.62
CA VAL A 459 3.25 -9.96 25.20
C VAL A 459 2.19 -9.89 24.11
N VAL A 460 2.53 -10.41 22.92
CA VAL A 460 1.64 -10.52 21.77
C VAL A 460 1.28 -11.99 21.57
N ALA A 461 0.02 -12.26 21.25
CA ALA A 461 -0.46 -13.58 20.84
C ALA A 461 -1.05 -13.50 19.42
N ASN A 462 -0.91 -14.56 18.65
CA ASN A 462 -1.54 -14.66 17.32
C ASN A 462 -3.06 -14.57 17.48
N ASP A 463 -3.72 -13.99 16.48
CA ASP A 463 -5.18 -13.82 16.43
C ASP A 463 -5.77 -13.09 17.65
N SER A 464 -4.99 -12.18 18.23
CA SER A 464 -5.36 -11.38 19.40
C SER A 464 -4.85 -9.96 19.28
N THR A 465 -5.58 -9.04 19.89
CA THR A 465 -5.26 -7.61 19.91
C THR A 465 -4.67 -7.21 21.26
N THR A 466 -3.55 -6.50 21.25
CA THR A 466 -2.93 -5.87 22.43
C THR A 466 -3.04 -4.36 22.31
N ILE A 467 -3.83 -3.73 23.18
CA ILE A 467 -4.03 -2.28 23.17
C ILE A 467 -2.99 -1.58 24.04
N ILE A 468 -2.20 -0.68 23.45
CA ILE A 468 -1.23 0.16 24.15
C ILE A 468 -1.39 1.60 23.70
N ASN A 469 -2.04 2.40 24.54
CA ASN A 469 -2.10 3.85 24.36
C ASN A 469 -0.86 4.48 25.01
N VAL A 470 -0.24 5.42 24.30
CA VAL A 470 0.97 6.10 24.72
C VAL A 470 0.73 7.61 24.76
N GLN A 471 1.24 8.24 25.80
CA GLN A 471 1.35 9.69 25.88
C GLN A 471 2.84 10.05 25.82
N LEU A 472 3.23 10.85 24.84
CA LEU A 472 4.60 11.30 24.67
C LEU A 472 4.79 12.65 25.36
N ASP A 473 5.85 12.75 26.16
CA ASP A 473 6.26 14.01 26.80
C ASP A 473 7.03 14.85 25.79
N SER A 474 6.55 16.06 25.49
CA SER A 474 7.29 16.97 24.62
C SER A 474 8.63 17.35 25.26
N LEU A 475 9.71 17.26 24.49
CA LEU A 475 11.04 17.80 24.83
C LEU A 475 10.99 19.32 25.02
N VAL A 476 10.01 19.97 24.39
CA VAL A 476 9.66 21.34 24.69
C VAL A 476 8.74 21.30 25.90
N GLY A 477 9.34 21.19 27.09
CA GLY A 477 8.59 21.32 28.32
C GLY A 477 7.77 22.61 28.27
N ILE A 478 6.51 22.53 28.70
CA ILE A 478 5.73 23.72 29.08
C ILE A 478 6.45 24.50 30.21
N GLU A 479 7.57 23.99 30.75
CA GLU A 479 8.52 24.75 31.58
C GLU A 479 9.27 25.87 30.83
N ASP A 480 9.30 25.90 29.49
CA ASP A 480 9.66 27.13 28.74
C ASP A 480 8.47 28.12 28.63
N ILE A 481 7.32 27.78 29.21
CA ILE A 481 6.26 28.70 29.63
C ILE A 481 6.21 28.77 31.16
N THR A 482 7.37 28.83 31.82
CA THR A 482 7.42 29.54 33.10
C THR A 482 7.06 31.00 32.80
N PRO A 483 6.11 31.66 33.52
CA PRO A 483 5.76 33.05 33.25
C PRO A 483 6.86 34.00 33.72
N GLN A 484 7.96 34.08 32.98
CA GLN A 484 9.00 35.10 33.12
C GLN A 484 9.54 35.37 31.71
N THR A 485 9.09 36.38 30.97
CA THR A 485 9.17 37.80 31.35
C THR A 485 8.05 38.62 30.70
N GLN A 486 7.06 39.00 31.49
CA GLN A 486 6.13 40.05 31.06
C GLN A 486 6.86 41.41 31.04
N VAL A 487 7.52 41.69 29.92
CA VAL A 487 8.02 43.01 29.55
C VAL A 487 6.98 43.66 28.65
N PHE A 488 6.17 44.53 29.23
CA PHE A 488 5.24 45.36 28.46
C PHE A 488 5.92 46.67 28.10
N ILE A 489 5.96 46.95 26.80
CA ILE A 489 6.53 48.17 26.25
C ILE A 489 5.45 48.89 25.45
N TYR A 490 5.12 50.11 25.85
CA TYR A 490 4.08 50.88 25.17
C TYR A 490 4.27 52.40 25.33
N PRO A 491 3.87 53.19 24.32
CA PRO A 491 3.51 52.74 22.97
C PRO A 491 4.74 52.21 22.23
N ASN A 492 4.53 51.34 21.25
CA ASN A 492 5.55 50.92 20.29
C ASN A 492 4.83 50.60 18.97
N PRO A 493 4.92 51.46 17.93
CA PRO A 493 5.86 52.57 17.77
C PRO A 493 5.69 53.73 18.77
N VAL A 494 6.77 54.47 19.07
CA VAL A 494 6.83 55.56 20.06
C VAL A 494 7.32 56.86 19.42
N GLU A 495 6.75 57.99 19.84
CA GLU A 495 7.20 59.34 19.43
C GLU A 495 8.13 59.95 20.50
N ASP A 496 7.64 60.08 21.74
CA ASP A 496 8.37 60.81 22.79
C ASP A 496 8.80 59.95 23.98
N ILE A 497 7.87 59.24 24.63
CA ILE A 497 8.16 58.49 25.86
C ILE A 497 7.69 57.05 25.72
N ILE A 498 8.58 56.11 26.03
CA ILE A 498 8.27 54.69 26.12
C ILE A 498 8.11 54.25 27.56
N ASN A 499 7.00 53.58 27.88
CA ASN A 499 6.76 52.97 29.18
C ASN A 499 7.22 51.51 29.14
N ILE A 500 7.93 51.08 30.18
CA ILE A 500 8.45 49.73 30.35
C ILE A 500 7.91 49.21 31.68
N ARG A 501 7.08 48.17 31.62
CA ARG A 501 6.55 47.48 32.80
C ARG A 501 7.10 46.05 32.81
N LEU A 502 7.75 45.70 33.91
CA LEU A 502 8.47 44.45 34.11
C LEU A 502 7.77 43.59 35.18
N ALA A 503 7.95 42.28 35.11
CA ALA A 503 7.50 41.35 36.15
C ALA A 503 8.34 41.48 37.44
N GLU A 504 9.60 41.90 37.33
CA GLU A 504 10.54 42.13 38.43
C GLU A 504 11.43 43.37 38.19
N ILE A 505 12.17 43.82 39.19
CA ILE A 505 13.05 45.00 39.06
C ILE A 505 14.33 44.55 38.33
N SER A 506 14.62 45.16 37.19
CA SER A 506 15.87 44.91 36.46
C SER A 506 17.05 45.67 37.08
N LYS A 507 18.26 45.14 36.90
CA LYS A 507 19.52 45.83 37.20
C LYS A 507 19.74 47.03 36.30
N GLU A 508 19.38 46.88 35.04
CA GLU A 508 19.75 47.82 33.99
C GLU A 508 18.80 47.68 32.81
N ILE A 509 18.45 48.82 32.21
CA ILE A 509 17.78 48.89 30.92
C ILE A 509 18.64 49.77 30.01
N VAL A 510 19.09 49.22 28.89
CA VAL A 510 19.91 49.92 27.89
C VAL A 510 19.15 49.98 26.58
N LEU A 511 19.04 51.16 25.99
CA LEU A 511 18.57 51.34 24.62
C LEU A 511 19.79 51.36 23.69
N ILE A 512 19.82 50.48 22.70
CA ILE A 512 20.87 50.42 21.67
C ILE A 512 20.29 50.70 20.28
N ASN A 513 21.08 51.29 19.40
CA ASN A 513 20.72 51.44 17.98
C ASN A 513 20.95 50.13 17.20
N SER A 514 20.60 50.12 15.90
CA SER A 514 20.78 48.95 15.01
C SER A 514 22.23 48.49 14.83
N SER A 515 23.21 49.34 15.16
CA SER A 515 24.65 48.99 15.15
C SER A 515 25.15 48.48 16.51
N GLY A 516 24.26 48.28 17.49
CA GLY A 516 24.59 47.79 18.83
C GLY A 516 25.16 48.84 19.78
N ILE A 517 25.15 50.13 19.41
CA ILE A 517 25.70 51.21 20.23
C ILE A 517 24.63 51.69 21.22
N ALA A 518 24.97 51.76 22.50
CA ALA A 518 24.11 52.29 23.55
C ALA A 518 23.85 53.79 23.36
N VAL A 519 22.57 54.15 23.26
CA VAL A 519 22.09 55.53 23.11
C VAL A 519 21.41 56.05 24.38
N SER A 520 20.92 55.17 25.24
CA SER A 520 20.38 55.51 26.56
C SER A 520 20.55 54.35 27.54
N LYS A 521 20.64 54.64 28.83
CA LYS A 521 20.77 53.65 29.90
C LYS A 521 20.10 54.17 31.16
N ILE A 522 19.30 53.32 31.81
CA ILE A 522 18.69 53.59 33.11
C ILE A 522 18.90 52.40 34.05
N VAL A 523 18.92 52.69 35.35
CA VAL A 523 18.96 51.69 36.43
C VAL A 523 17.63 51.80 37.18
N PRO A 524 16.67 50.90 36.91
CA PRO A 524 15.35 50.99 37.52
C PRO A 524 15.37 50.80 39.03
N THR A 525 14.54 51.57 39.73
CA THR A 525 14.27 51.38 41.17
C THR A 525 12.90 50.76 41.42
N SER A 526 12.13 50.50 40.36
CA SER A 526 10.79 49.91 40.41
C SER A 526 10.52 49.07 39.16
N LYS A 527 9.44 48.27 39.20
CA LYS A 527 8.97 47.45 38.07
C LYS A 527 8.45 48.28 36.88
N ASN A 528 8.20 49.57 37.08
CA ASN A 528 7.81 50.49 36.02
C ASN A 528 8.93 51.50 35.76
N SER A 529 9.26 51.70 34.49
CA SER A 529 10.26 52.67 34.03
C SER A 529 9.72 53.42 32.82
N GLN A 530 10.24 54.62 32.61
CA GLN A 530 9.99 55.41 31.40
C GLN A 530 11.32 55.81 30.78
N LEU A 531 11.37 55.88 29.46
CA LEU A 531 12.54 56.33 28.72
C LEU A 531 12.11 57.35 27.66
N ASP A 532 12.75 58.52 27.66
CA ASP A 532 12.53 59.59 26.71
C ASP A 532 13.36 59.32 25.44
N VAL A 533 12.66 59.15 24.31
CA VAL A 533 13.21 58.88 22.99
C VAL A 533 13.02 60.05 22.02
N SER A 534 12.44 61.17 22.46
CA SER A 534 12.10 62.34 21.62
C SER A 534 13.29 62.95 20.86
N ARG A 535 14.53 62.69 21.34
CA ARG A 535 15.77 63.19 20.74
C ARG A 535 16.45 62.19 19.79
N LEU A 536 15.89 60.99 19.65
CA LEU A 536 16.45 59.95 18.80
C LEU A 536 15.98 60.13 17.36
N SER A 537 16.84 59.79 16.40
CA SER A 537 16.42 59.75 14.99
C SER A 537 15.41 58.63 14.78
N LYS A 538 14.41 58.89 13.93
CA LYS A 538 13.40 57.91 13.50
C LYS A 538 14.07 56.62 13.02
N GLY A 539 13.59 55.47 13.47
CA GLY A 539 14.19 54.19 13.12
C GLY A 539 14.03 53.10 14.18
N MET A 540 14.75 52.00 13.97
CA MET A 540 14.71 50.80 14.83
C MET A 540 15.78 50.85 15.91
N TYR A 541 15.37 50.55 17.14
CA TYR A 541 16.23 50.42 18.31
C TYR A 541 15.89 49.13 19.07
N PHE A 542 16.76 48.73 20.00
CA PHE A 542 16.54 47.58 20.86
C PHE A 542 16.74 47.97 22.33
N LEU A 543 15.81 47.58 23.19
CA LEU A 543 16.02 47.56 24.64
C LEU A 543 16.72 46.27 25.03
N VAL A 544 17.74 46.39 25.85
CA VAL A 544 18.43 45.31 26.56
C VAL A 544 18.13 45.48 28.04
N ILE A 545 17.36 44.58 28.62
CA ILE A 545 16.89 44.64 30.01
C ILE A 545 17.60 43.53 30.77
N ARG A 546 18.48 43.88 31.71
CA ARG A 546 19.30 42.92 32.44
C ARG A 546 18.74 42.71 33.84
N PHE A 547 18.53 41.45 34.20
CA PHE A 547 18.11 41.01 35.53
C PHE A 547 19.28 40.38 36.28
N GLU A 548 19.04 39.85 37.48
CA GLU A 548 20.07 39.14 38.25
C GLU A 548 20.56 37.88 37.51
N GLU A 549 19.62 37.13 36.93
CA GLU A 549 19.88 35.79 36.38
C GLU A 549 19.72 35.69 34.85
N HIS A 550 19.13 36.68 34.19
CA HIS A 550 18.87 36.65 32.74
C HIS A 550 18.89 38.05 32.08
N THR A 551 18.79 38.09 30.75
CA THR A 551 18.72 39.34 29.96
C THR A 551 17.66 39.23 28.87
N ASP A 552 16.81 40.25 28.77
CA ASP A 552 15.74 40.38 27.79
C ASP A 552 16.08 41.37 26.68
N TYR A 553 15.59 41.10 25.48
CA TYR A 553 15.70 42.00 24.33
C TYR A 553 14.32 42.35 23.79
N ARG A 554 14.07 43.63 23.51
CA ARG A 554 12.81 44.08 22.90
C ARG A 554 13.04 45.15 21.84
N LYS A 555 12.44 44.97 20.67
CA LYS A 555 12.52 45.91 19.55
C LYS A 555 11.62 47.13 19.80
N ILE A 556 12.11 48.32 19.51
CA ILE A 556 11.35 49.58 19.50
C ILE A 556 11.46 50.25 18.14
N ILE A 557 10.36 50.85 17.69
CA ILE A 557 10.32 51.76 16.55
C ILE A 557 10.09 53.20 17.05
N VAL A 558 11.04 54.10 16.80
CA VAL A 558 10.89 55.54 17.05
C VAL A 558 10.36 56.21 15.77
N GLN A 559 9.25 56.96 15.88
CA GLN A 559 8.50 57.51 14.74
C GLN A 559 8.78 58.95 14.38
#